data_AF-A0A536W062-F1
#
_entry.id   AF-A0A536W062-F1
#
_cell.length_a   1.000
_cell.length_b   1.000
_cell.length_c   1.000
_cell.angle_alpha   90.00
_cell.angle_beta   90.00
_cell.angle_gamma   90.00
#
_symmetry.space_group_name_H-M   'P 1'
#
loop_
_entity.id
_entity.type
_entity.pdbx_description
1 polymer ?
#
loop_
_entity_poly.entity_id
_entity_poly.type
_entity_poly.pdbx_seq_one_letter_code
_entity_poly.pdbx_strand_id
1 'polypeptide(L)' 'FIEHDMDLVFRFAERITVLVGGAVLVEGTPDEIAGNSKVREVYLGEAQHG' A
#
# COMPACT_ATOMS: atom_id res chain seq x y z
N PHE A 1 14.94 3.75 1.69
CA PHE A 1 14.16 4.80 2.36
C PHE A 1 12.94 4.12 2.95
N ILE A 2 12.71 4.26 4.25
CA ILE A 2 11.56 3.65 4.94
C ILE A 2 10.76 4.83 5.46
N GLU A 3 9.54 5.00 4.93
CA GLU A 3 8.63 6.07 5.29
C GLU A 3 7.26 5.52 5.61
N HIS A 4 6.55 6.26 6.47
CA HIS A 4 5.18 5.97 6.87
C HIS A 4 4.18 6.95 6.24
N ASP A 5 4.66 8.03 5.63
CA ASP A 5 3.84 8.95 4.86
C ASP A 5 3.54 8.36 3.48
N MET A 6 2.32 7.84 3.31
CA MET A 6 1.89 7.20 2.07
C MET A 6 1.77 8.20 0.92
N ASP A 7 1.44 9.47 1.15
CA ASP A 7 1.37 10.48 0.09
C ASP A 7 2.77 10.75 -0.49
N LEU A 8 3.78 10.77 0.38
CA LEU A 8 5.17 10.86 -0.05
C LEU A 8 5.61 9.61 -0.83
N VAL A 9 5.28 8.42 -0.31
CA VAL A 9 5.62 7.14 -0.97
C VAL A 9 5.00 7.06 -2.37
N PHE A 10 3.71 7.35 -2.50
CA PHE A 10 3.02 7.30 -3.79
C PHE A 10 3.55 8.32 -4.79
N ARG A 11 4.01 9.49 -4.33
CA ARG A 11 4.54 10.54 -5.20
C ARG A 11 5.91 10.22 -5.81
N PHE A 12 6.73 9.43 -5.11
CA PHE A 12 8.13 9.18 -5.52
C PHE A 12 8.42 7.74 -5.93
N ALA A 13 7.57 6.78 -5.57
CA ALA A 13 7.78 5.39 -5.95
C ALA A 13 7.40 5.15 -7.42
N GLU A 14 8.27 4.50 -8.18
CA GLU A 14 7.92 3.99 -9.52
C GLU A 14 7.16 2.66 -9.43
N ARG A 15 7.40 1.90 -8.35
CA ARG A 15 6.80 0.59 -8.10
C ARG A 15 6.68 0.34 -6.60
N ILE A 16 5.58 -0.29 -6.20
CA ILE A 16 5.23 -0.60 -4.82
C ILE A 16 4.88 -2.08 -4.74
N THR A 17 5.47 -2.77 -3.78
CA THR A 17 5.15 -4.16 -3.43
C THR A 17 4.46 -4.17 -2.08
N VAL A 18 3.25 -4.73 -2.04
CA VAL A 18 2.45 -4.86 -0.82
C VAL A 18 2.61 -6.29 -0.30
N LEU A 19 3.01 -6.43 0.96
CA LEU A 19 3.17 -7.72 1.63
C LEU A 19 2.14 -7.88 2.74
N VAL A 20 1.55 -9.08 2.82
CA VAL A 20 0.58 -9.46 3.86
C VAL A 20 0.95 -10.85 4.37
N GLY A 21 1.13 -10.99 5.69
CA GLY A 21 1.47 -12.28 6.29
C GLY A 21 2.78 -12.88 5.78
N GLY A 22 3.74 -12.05 5.36
CA GLY A 22 5.03 -12.49 4.81
C GLY A 22 4.98 -12.93 3.35
N ALA A 23 3.85 -12.78 2.65
CA ALA A 23 3.71 -13.06 1.23
C ALA A 23 3.39 -11.78 0.44
N VAL A 24 3.76 -11.73 -0.84
CA VAL A 24 3.39 -10.62 -1.73
C VAL A 24 1.90 -10.73 -2.04
N LEU A 25 1.15 -9.69 -1.71
CA LEU A 25 -0.27 -9.55 -2.06
C LEU A 25 -0.41 -9.01 -3.49
N VAL A 26 0.30 -7.92 -3.79
CA VAL A 26 0.28 -7.25 -5.09
C VAL A 26 1.56 -6.43 -5.27
N GLU A 27 1.99 -6.28 -6.51
CA GLU A 27 3.06 -5.38 -6.92
C GLU A 27 2.58 -4.58 -8.13
N GLY A 28 2.85 -3.28 -8.15
CA GLY A 28 2.41 -2.40 -9.23
C GLY A 28 2.88 -0.97 -9.05
N THR A 29 2.44 -0.09 -9.95
CA THR A 29 2.61 1.35 -9.85
C THR A 29 1.82 1.94 -8.68
N PRO A 30 2.16 3.15 -8.20
CA PRO A 30 1.37 3.86 -7.18
C PRO A 30 -0.13 3.88 -7.44
N ASP A 31 -0.53 4.21 -8.67
CA ASP A 31 -1.93 4.32 -9.06
C ASP A 31 -2.66 2.96 -8.99
N GLU A 32 -2.02 1.89 -9.46
CA GLU A 32 -2.56 0.53 -9.38
C GLU A 32 -2.73 0.07 -7.93
N ILE A 33 -1.78 0.41 -7.05
CA ILE A 33 -1.84 0.06 -5.63
C ILE A 33 -2.91 0.88 -4.91
N ALA A 34 -3.00 2.19 -5.15
CA ALA A 34 -3.98 3.08 -4.53
C ALA A 34 -5.43 2.71 -4.92
N GLY A 35 -5.63 2.26 -6.16
CA GLY A 35 -6.92 1.77 -6.67
C GLY A 35 -7.27 0.35 -6.27
N ASN A 36 -6.33 -0.42 -5.70
CA ASN A 36 -6.54 -1.83 -5.40
C ASN A 36 -7.41 -2.02 -4.15
N SER A 37 -8.60 -2.59 -4.32
CA SER A 37 -9.55 -2.81 -3.23
C SER A 37 -8.99 -3.69 -2.10
N LYS A 38 -8.15 -4.68 -2.41
CA LYS A 38 -7.52 -5.56 -1.40
C LYS A 38 -6.46 -4.81 -0.59
N VAL A 39 -5.71 -3.92 -1.24
CA VAL A 39 -4.73 -3.07 -0.54
C VAL A 39 -5.47 -2.12 0.40
N ARG A 40 -6.55 -1.49 -0.07
CA ARG A 40 -7.37 -0.62 0.76
C ARG A 40 -7.99 -1.36 1.94
N GLU A 41 -8.48 -2.57 1.74
CA GLU A 41 -9.03 -3.41 2.82
C GLU A 41 -7.96 -3.72 3.89
N VAL A 42 -6.76 -4.11 3.47
CA VAL A 42 -5.68 -4.51 4.40
C VAL A 42 -4.97 -3.32 5.06
N TYR A 43 -4.77 -2.21 4.35
CA TYR A 43 -4.00 -1.05 4.85
C TYR A 43 -4.85 0.14 5.32
N LEU A 44 -6.05 0.34 4.77
CA LEU A 44 -6.95 1.46 5.11
C LEU A 44 -8.21 1.01 5.84
N GLY A 45 -8.55 -0.28 5.81
CA GLY A 45 -9.72 -0.87 6.44
C GLY A 45 -9.60 -1.07 7.96
N GLU A 46 -8.38 -1.06 8.51
CA GLU A 46 -8.14 -1.09 9.97
C GLU A 46 -7.83 0.29 10.58
N ALA A 47 -8.09 1.40 9.87
CA ALA A 47 -8.09 2.73 10.48
C ALA A 47 -9.27 2.95 11.46
N GLN A 48 -10.06 1.90 11.73
CA GLN A 48 -11.17 1.87 12.68
C GLN A 48 -11.06 0.68 13.64
N HIS A 49 -9.89 0.48 14.25
CA HIS A 49 -9.80 -0.27 15.50
C HIS A 49 -9.17 0.62 16.58
N GLY A 50 -10.03 1.29 17.36
CA GLY A 50 -9.76 1.74 18.74
C GLY A 50 -9.03 3.07 18.91
#